data_AF-A0A329B0M7-F1
#
_entry.id   AF-A0A329B0M7-F1
#
_cell.length_a   1.000
_cell.length_b   1.000
_cell.length_c   1.000
_cell.angle_alpha   90.00
_cell.angle_beta   90.00
_cell.angle_gamma   90.00
#
_symmetry.space_group_name_H-M   'P 1'
#
loop_
_entity.id
_entity.type
_entity.pdbx_description
1 polymer ?
#
loop_
_entity_poly.entity_id
_entity_poly.type
_entity_poly.pdbx_seq_one_letter_code
_entity_poly.pdbx_strand_id
1 'polypeptide(L)' 'MACAPVPRSVTESNPPRTVTMPLVRRCVPSLLIPLLFLLAASVGADGIVADPGAASTQQPVVQRTASGLPQVDIQTP' A
#
# COMPACT_ATOMS: atom_id res chain seq x y z
N MET A 1 16.89 -21.51 -79.98
CA MET A 1 15.82 -21.29 -78.99
C MET A 1 16.09 -22.26 -77.83
N ALA A 2 17.09 -21.93 -76.98
CA ALA A 2 16.95 -21.32 -75.66
C ALA A 2 16.39 -22.33 -74.62
N CYS A 3 17.26 -23.15 -74.04
CA CYS A 3 17.87 -22.98 -72.70
C CYS A 3 16.92 -23.35 -71.55
N ALA A 4 17.09 -24.56 -71.02
CA ALA A 4 16.48 -25.00 -69.76
C ALA A 4 17.19 -24.35 -68.56
N PRO A 5 16.48 -23.85 -67.53
CA PRO A 5 17.08 -23.50 -66.26
C PRO A 5 16.85 -24.61 -65.24
N VAL A 6 17.94 -25.19 -64.74
CA VAL A 6 17.98 -25.99 -63.51
C VAL A 6 17.82 -25.03 -62.33
N PRO A 7 16.80 -25.16 -61.45
CA PRO A 7 16.76 -24.38 -60.23
C PRO A 7 17.81 -24.91 -59.26
N ARG A 8 18.85 -24.10 -59.00
CA ARG A 8 19.82 -24.35 -57.92
C ARG A 8 19.20 -23.87 -56.62
N SER A 9 18.94 -24.79 -55.71
CA SER A 9 18.56 -24.50 -54.33
C SER A 9 19.73 -23.82 -53.62
N VAL A 10 19.65 -22.50 -53.45
CA VAL A 10 20.50 -21.77 -52.51
C VAL A 10 19.70 -21.58 -51.23
N THR A 11 19.98 -22.43 -50.25
CA THR A 11 19.49 -22.30 -48.88
C THR A 11 20.26 -21.17 -48.21
N GLU A 12 19.76 -19.94 -48.29
CA GLU A 12 20.29 -18.84 -47.49
C GLU A 12 19.59 -18.82 -46.13
N SER A 13 20.25 -19.44 -45.15
CA SER A 13 19.85 -19.41 -43.75
C SER A 13 20.30 -18.09 -43.13
N ASN A 14 19.36 -17.19 -42.80
CA ASN A 14 19.66 -16.08 -41.91
C ASN A 14 18.54 -15.95 -40.86
N PRO A 15 18.74 -16.42 -39.62
CA PRO A 15 17.75 -16.22 -38.57
C PRO A 15 17.78 -14.78 -38.04
N PRO A 16 16.62 -14.26 -37.59
CA PRO A 16 16.49 -12.88 -37.15
C PRO A 16 17.28 -12.65 -35.86
N ARG A 17 18.00 -11.51 -35.77
CA ARG A 17 18.63 -11.07 -34.51
C ARG A 17 17.55 -10.82 -33.46
N THR A 18 17.37 -11.75 -32.54
CA THR A 18 16.54 -11.58 -31.34
C THR A 18 17.25 -10.61 -30.41
N VAL A 19 16.73 -9.39 -30.30
CA VAL A 19 17.17 -8.42 -29.28
C VAL A 19 16.56 -8.86 -27.95
N THR A 20 17.33 -9.57 -27.14
CA THR A 20 16.94 -9.92 -25.76
C THR A 20 17.08 -8.66 -24.90
N MET A 21 15.97 -7.97 -24.63
CA MET A 21 15.96 -6.93 -23.61
C MET A 21 16.08 -7.60 -22.23
N PRO A 22 17.07 -7.24 -21.40
CA PRO A 22 17.08 -7.68 -20.01
C PRO A 22 15.92 -7.00 -19.29
N LEU A 23 14.91 -7.79 -18.92
CA LEU A 23 13.84 -7.33 -18.05
C LEU A 23 14.45 -7.11 -16.65
N VAL A 24 14.91 -5.89 -16.39
CA VAL A 24 15.42 -5.48 -15.07
C VAL A 24 14.23 -5.46 -14.11
N ARG A 25 14.02 -6.59 -13.43
CA ARG A 25 13.03 -6.73 -12.38
C ARG A 25 13.51 -5.93 -11.16
N ARG A 26 13.17 -4.64 -11.12
CA ARG A 26 13.38 -3.78 -9.95
C ARG A 26 12.48 -4.28 -8.82
N CYS A 27 13.00 -5.21 -8.02
CA CYS A 27 12.44 -5.57 -6.73
C CYS A 27 12.72 -4.45 -5.73
N VAL A 28 12.02 -3.32 -5.86
CA VAL A 28 11.96 -2.32 -4.78
C VAL A 28 10.85 -2.80 -3.85
N PRO A 29 11.15 -3.27 -2.62
CA PRO A 29 10.09 -3.59 -1.66
C PRO A 29 9.35 -2.29 -1.40
N SER A 30 8.07 -2.25 -1.77
CA SER A 30 7.23 -1.07 -1.60
C SER A 30 7.01 -0.83 -0.11
N LEU A 31 7.83 0.03 0.50
CA LEU A 31 7.68 0.47 1.89
C LEU A 31 6.44 1.36 2.08
N LEU A 32 5.80 1.79 1.00
CA LEU A 32 4.55 2.54 1.04
C LEU A 32 3.44 1.76 1.74
N ILE A 33 3.33 0.46 1.48
CA ILE A 33 2.26 -0.37 2.05
C ILE A 33 2.41 -0.51 3.58
N PRO A 34 3.57 -0.93 4.14
CA PRO A 34 3.73 -0.98 5.60
C PRO A 34 3.67 0.40 6.26
N LEU A 35 4.15 1.46 5.59
CA LEU A 35 4.06 2.84 6.10
C LEU A 35 2.60 3.32 6.18
N LEU A 36 1.78 3.00 5.18
CA LEU A 36 0.36 3.34 5.17
C LEU A 36 -0.40 2.61 6.29
N PHE A 37 -0.06 1.33 6.54
CA PHE A 37 -0.62 0.55 7.65
C PHE A 37 -0.24 1.13 9.02
N LEU A 38 1.02 1.55 9.19
CA LEU A 38 1.48 2.15 10.44
C LEU A 38 0.80 3.50 10.72
N LEU A 39 0.53 4.30 9.67
CA LEU A 39 -0.17 5.58 9.80
C LEU A 39 -1.68 5.41 10.09
N ALA A 40 -2.31 4.34 9.57
CA ALA A 40 -3.71 4.04 9.88
C ALA A 40 -3.90 3.54 11.33
N ALA A 41 -2.88 2.93 11.92
CA ALA A 41 -2.94 2.40 13.29
C ALA A 41 -2.92 3.50 14.38
N SER A 42 -2.58 4.75 14.05
CA SER A 42 -2.49 5.84 15.04
C SER A 42 -3.81 6.54 15.35
N VAL A 43 -4.95 6.12 14.79
CA VAL A 43 -6.27 6.65 15.15
C VAL A 43 -6.77 5.97 16.42
N GLY A 44 -6.08 6.21 17.53
CA GLY A 44 -6.67 6.05 18.86
C GLY A 44 -7.66 7.20 19.05
N ALA A 45 -8.86 7.08 18.46
CA ALA A 45 -9.94 8.00 18.73
C ALA A 45 -10.15 8.04 20.25
N ASP A 46 -10.06 9.22 20.85
CA ASP A 46 -10.62 9.44 22.18
C ASP A 46 -12.12 9.21 22.04
N GLY A 47 -12.56 7.96 22.26
CA GLY A 47 -13.92 7.53 21.95
C GLY A 47 -14.98 8.17 22.85
N ILE A 48 -14.56 8.97 23.84
CA ILE A 48 -15.39 9.67 24.80
C ILE A 48 -14.91 11.12 24.86
N VAL A 49 -15.82 12.07 24.62
CA VAL A 49 -15.57 13.50 24.74
C VAL A 49 -16.68 14.09 25.60
N ALA A 50 -16.32 14.87 26.62
CA ALA A 50 -17.29 15.57 27.45
C ALA A 50 -17.92 16.75 26.68
N ASP A 51 -19.21 17.02 26.94
CA ASP A 51 -19.91 18.17 26.33
C ASP A 51 -19.26 19.49 26.80
N PRO A 52 -18.65 20.30 25.92
CA PRO A 52 -18.01 21.55 26.33
C PRO A 52 -18.99 22.59 26.89
N GLY A 53 -20.29 22.48 26.59
CA GLY A 53 -21.33 23.39 27.05
C GLY A 53 -21.92 23.04 28.42
N ALA A 54 -21.63 21.86 28.95
CA ALA A 54 -22.15 21.42 30.25
C ALA A 54 -21.52 22.23 31.40
N ALA A 55 -22.32 22.49 32.44
CA ALA A 55 -21.85 23.19 33.63
C ALA A 55 -20.68 22.42 34.27
N SER A 56 -19.74 23.12 34.94
CA SER A 56 -18.57 22.48 35.55
C SER A 56 -18.90 21.36 36.54
N THR A 57 -20.07 21.43 37.20
CA THR A 57 -20.59 20.40 38.11
C THR A 57 -21.20 19.19 37.38
N GLN A 58 -21.30 19.25 36.06
CA GLN A 58 -21.83 18.18 35.21
C GLN A 58 -20.74 17.62 34.29
N GLN A 59 -19.55 18.21 34.29
CA GLN A 59 -18.41 17.73 33.51
C GLN A 59 -17.86 16.44 34.14
N PRO A 60 -17.85 15.31 33.43
CA PRO A 60 -17.09 14.15 33.85
C PRO A 60 -15.59 14.36 33.57
N VAL A 61 -14.74 13.68 34.33
CA VAL A 61 -13.31 13.62 34.03
C VAL A 61 -13.06 12.39 33.17
N VAL A 62 -12.57 12.59 31.94
CA VAL A 62 -12.25 11.50 31.01
C VAL A 62 -10.74 11.30 31.00
N GLN A 63 -10.28 10.08 31.27
CA GLN A 63 -8.87 9.71 31.35
C GLN A 63 -8.57 8.50 30.46
N ARG A 64 -7.37 8.40 29.92
CA ARG A 64 -6.88 7.16 29.30
C ARG A 64 -6.16 6.32 30.33
N THR A 65 -6.58 5.07 30.47
CA THR A 65 -5.91 4.10 31.34
C THR A 65 -4.71 3.46 30.64
N ALA A 66 -3.84 2.81 31.41
CA ALA A 66 -2.66 2.11 30.88
C ALA A 66 -3.00 0.94 29.93
N SER A 67 -4.22 0.39 30.01
CA SER A 67 -4.71 -0.64 29.08
C SER A 67 -5.22 -0.05 27.75
N GLY A 68 -5.20 1.28 27.60
CA GLY A 68 -5.74 1.98 26.44
C GLY A 68 -7.26 2.17 26.47
N LEU A 69 -7.94 1.72 27.53
CA LEU A 69 -9.38 1.94 27.71
C LEU A 69 -9.65 3.33 28.33
N PRO A 70 -10.70 4.04 27.90
CA PRO A 70 -11.12 5.27 28.57
C PRO A 70 -11.76 4.96 29.93
N GLN A 71 -11.38 5.73 30.95
CA GLN A 71 -12.05 5.80 32.24
C GLN A 71 -12.81 7.12 32.32
N VAL A 72 -14.05 7.06 32.81
CA VAL A 72 -14.94 8.21 32.96
C VAL A 72 -15.33 8.32 34.43
N ASP A 73 -14.79 9.32 35.12
CA ASP A 73 -15.16 9.61 36.49
C ASP A 73 -16.37 10.56 36.49
N ILE A 74 -17.49 10.07 37.01
CA ILE A 74 -18.74 10.81 37.10
C ILE A 74 -18.96 11.30 38.53
N GLN A 75 -19.60 12.47 38.66
CA GLN A 75 -20.01 12.95 39.97
C GLN A 75 -21.12 12.05 40.53
N THR A 76 -21.11 11.86 41.85
CA THR A 76 -22.18 11.15 42.57
C THR A 76 -23.53 11.79 42.26
N PRO A 77 -24.60 11.01 42.03
CA PRO A 77 -25.93 11.53 41.70
C PRO A 77 -26.50 12.54 42.70
#